data_AF-A0A2V6Q495-F1
#
_entry.id   AF-A0A2V6Q495-F1
#
_cell.length_a   1.000
_cell.length_b   1.000
_cell.length_c   1.000
_cell.angle_alpha   90.00
_cell.angle_beta   90.00
_cell.angle_gamma   90.00
#
_symmetry.space_group_name_H-M   'P 1'
#
loop_
_entity.id
_entity.type
_entity.pdbx_description
1 polymer ?
#
loop_
_entity_poly.entity_id
_entity_poly.type
_entity_poly.pdbx_seq_one_letter_code
_entity_poly.pdbx_strand_id
1 'polypeptide(L)'
;MRYGRTVSSLLAVVMAFGLVGIATAQSTIKVPIVVEVTGGGASVGAMWRDAVTMAIEEINRKGGVLGAKLETSVHDTQTDPPTSVAVMRRVLNDKPFAIFG
;
A
#
# COMPACT_ATOMS: atom_id res chain seq x y z
N MET A 1 24.38 -24.75 -46.07
CA MET A 1 24.02 -24.87 -44.63
C MET A 1 23.79 -23.51 -43.93
N ARG A 2 23.18 -22.51 -44.60
CA ARG A 2 23.05 -21.14 -44.05
C ARG A 2 21.68 -20.81 -43.42
N TYR A 3 20.64 -21.58 -43.76
CA TYR A 3 19.27 -21.40 -43.23
C TYR A 3 19.08 -21.86 -41.77
N GLY A 4 19.85 -22.83 -41.28
CA GLY A 4 19.71 -23.33 -39.91
C GLY A 4 20.14 -22.33 -38.83
N ARG A 5 21.15 -21.49 -39.12
CA ARG A 5 21.64 -20.47 -38.18
C ARG A 5 20.66 -19.29 -38.03
N THR A 6 20.01 -18.87 -39.11
CA THR A 6 19.02 -17.78 -39.06
C THR A 6 17.72 -18.20 -38.37
N VAL A 7 17.23 -19.42 -38.60
CA VAL A 7 16.05 -19.97 -37.90
C VAL A 7 16.31 -20.14 -36.39
N SER A 8 17.49 -20.62 -36.01
CA SER A 8 17.89 -20.76 -34.61
C SER A 8 18.04 -19.43 -33.88
N SER A 9 18.46 -18.37 -34.59
CA SER A 9 18.55 -17.00 -34.06
C SER A 9 17.18 -16.38 -33.82
N LEU A 10 16.21 -16.63 -34.70
CA LEU A 10 14.82 -16.16 -34.57
C LEU A 10 14.08 -16.83 -33.40
N LEU A 11 14.32 -18.13 -33.17
CA LEU A 11 13.72 -18.87 -32.05
C LEU A 11 14.17 -18.34 -30.68
N ALA A 12 15.45 -17.94 -30.58
CA ALA A 12 16.02 -17.38 -29.36
C ALA A 12 15.41 -16.01 -28.99
N VAL A 13 15.09 -15.18 -29.98
CA VAL A 13 14.44 -13.88 -29.77
C VAL A 13 12.99 -14.04 -29.31
N VAL A 14 12.25 -15.00 -29.87
CA VAL A 14 10.85 -15.28 -29.45
C VAL A 14 10.78 -15.82 -28.01
N MET A 15 11.72 -16.69 -27.62
CA MET A 15 11.82 -17.15 -26.22
C MET A 15 12.20 -16.02 -25.26
N ALA A 16 13.05 -15.08 -25.68
CA ALA A 16 13.42 -13.93 -24.85
C ALA A 16 12.24 -12.97 -24.56
N PHE A 17 11.31 -12.82 -25.50
CA PHE A 17 10.08 -12.02 -25.30
C PHE A 17 9.00 -12.77 -24.48
N GLY A 18 8.96 -14.10 -24.52
CA GLY A 18 8.00 -14.90 -23.75
C GLY A 18 8.22 -14.90 -22.23
N LEU A 19 9.41 -14.48 -21.77
CA LEU A 19 9.79 -14.41 -20.35
C LEU A 19 9.56 -13.03 -19.72
N VAL A 20 9.15 -12.02 -20.49
CA VAL A 20 8.74 -10.73 -19.93
C VAL A 20 7.35 -10.91 -19.33
N GLY A 21 7.30 -11.38 -18.08
CA GLY A 21 6.07 -11.47 -17.31
C GLY A 21 5.35 -10.13 -17.34
N ILE A 22 4.04 -10.16 -17.63
CA ILE A 22 3.19 -8.97 -17.57
C ILE A 22 3.21 -8.50 -16.12
N ALA A 23 3.97 -7.44 -15.84
CA ALA A 23 3.91 -6.76 -14.56
C ALA A 23 2.54 -6.10 -14.46
N THR A 24 1.60 -6.78 -13.79
CA THR A 24 0.32 -6.16 -13.45
C THR A 24 0.57 -5.11 -12.37
N ALA A 25 0.01 -3.92 -12.54
CA ALA A 25 0.05 -2.91 -11.49
C ALA A 25 -0.57 -3.51 -10.23
N GLN A 26 0.23 -3.66 -9.18
CA GLN A 26 -0.24 -4.22 -7.92
C GLN A 26 -1.31 -3.29 -7.33
N SER A 27 -2.51 -3.83 -7.09
CA SER A 27 -3.61 -3.07 -6.51
C SER A 27 -3.28 -2.62 -5.09
N THR A 28 -3.85 -1.49 -4.67
CA THR A 28 -3.68 -0.95 -3.32
C THR A 28 -5.02 -0.83 -2.60
N ILE A 29 -5.00 -1.03 -1.28
CA ILE A 29 -6.14 -0.86 -0.37
C ILE A 29 -5.78 0.26 0.59
N LYS A 30 -6.48 1.38 0.48
CA LYS A 30 -6.23 2.57 1.31
C LYS A 30 -6.82 2.39 2.70
N VAL A 31 -5.96 2.45 3.72
CA VAL A 31 -6.27 2.32 5.15
C VAL A 31 -5.60 3.45 5.95
N PRO A 32 -6.06 4.71 5.80
CA PRO A 32 -5.56 5.84 6.59
C PRO A 32 -5.79 5.63 8.10
N ILE A 33 -4.84 6.15 8.88
CA ILE A 33 -4.79 6.17 10.33
C ILE A 33 -5.21 7.57 10.79
N VAL A 34 -6.27 7.67 11.57
CA VAL A 34 -6.78 8.91 12.16
C VAL A 34 -6.72 8.76 13.67
N VAL A 35 -5.71 9.32 14.32
CA VAL A 35 -5.45 9.10 15.75
C VAL A 35 -4.70 10.28 16.36
N GLU A 36 -4.86 10.51 17.66
CA GLU A 36 -4.15 11.56 18.39
C GLU A 36 -2.67 11.20 18.58
N VAL A 37 -1.80 11.82 17.77
CA VAL A 37 -0.35 11.68 17.92
C VAL A 37 0.28 12.92 18.57
N THR A 38 -0.53 13.96 18.77
CA THR A 38 -0.28 15.09 19.66
C THR A 38 -1.46 15.29 20.63
N GLY A 39 -1.33 16.20 21.60
CA GLY A 39 -2.33 16.44 22.63
C GLY A 39 -2.27 15.45 23.79
N GLY A 40 -3.33 15.40 24.61
CA GLY A 40 -3.36 14.65 25.86
C GLY A 40 -3.26 13.12 25.69
N GLY A 41 -3.69 12.57 24.55
CA GLY A 41 -3.63 11.14 24.23
C GLY A 41 -2.39 10.70 23.44
N ALA A 42 -1.44 11.61 23.17
CA ALA A 42 -0.34 11.39 22.22
C ALA A 42 0.46 10.09 22.45
N SER A 43 0.75 9.74 23.71
CA SER A 43 1.51 8.53 24.01
C SER A 43 0.79 7.26 23.58
N VAL A 44 -0.52 7.16 23.84
CA VAL A 44 -1.33 6.00 23.48
C VAL A 44 -1.52 5.94 21.97
N GLY A 45 -1.88 7.07 21.34
CA GLY A 45 -2.07 7.13 19.90
C GLY A 45 -0.78 6.87 19.11
N ALA A 46 0.37 7.31 19.61
CA ALA A 46 1.68 6.96 19.02
C ALA A 46 1.97 5.46 19.08
N MET A 47 1.79 4.83 20.26
CA MET A 47 1.96 3.39 20.41
C MET A 47 1.03 2.61 19.47
N TRP A 48 -0.22 3.04 19.36
CA TRP A 48 -1.20 2.41 18.49
C TRP A 48 -0.85 2.58 17.00
N ARG A 49 -0.50 3.80 16.54
CA ARG A 49 -0.05 4.06 15.16
C ARG A 49 1.13 3.17 14.79
N ASP A 50 2.11 3.06 15.68
CA ASP A 50 3.33 2.29 15.42
C ASP A 50 3.02 0.79 15.31
N ALA A 51 2.14 0.28 16.18
CA ALA A 51 1.69 -1.11 16.11
C ALA A 51 0.91 -1.41 14.81
N VAL A 52 0.00 -0.52 14.40
CA VAL A 52 -0.75 -0.66 13.15
C VAL A 52 0.19 -0.60 11.94
N THR A 53 1.12 0.34 11.93
CA THR A 53 2.11 0.48 10.85
C THR A 53 2.97 -0.78 10.73
N MET A 54 3.44 -1.32 11.85
CA MET A 54 4.22 -2.56 11.89
C MET A 54 3.43 -3.75 11.33
N ALA A 55 2.15 -3.88 11.69
CA ALA A 55 1.28 -4.93 11.17
C ALA A 55 1.05 -4.79 9.65
N ILE A 56 0.81 -3.56 9.17
CA ILE A 56 0.65 -3.25 7.74
C ILE A 56 1.91 -3.64 6.97
N GLU A 57 3.09 -3.29 7.47
CA GLU A 57 4.35 -3.67 6.85
C GLU A 57 4.53 -5.19 6.80
N GLU A 58 4.20 -5.91 7.87
CA GLU A 58 4.27 -7.37 7.90
C GLU A 58 3.31 -8.02 6.89
N ILE A 59 2.06 -7.56 6.84
CA ILE A 59 1.06 -8.02 5.87
C ILE A 59 1.55 -7.77 4.45
N ASN A 60 2.08 -6.57 4.19
CA ASN A 60 2.63 -6.22 2.88
C ASN A 60 3.85 -7.08 2.53
N ARG A 61 4.77 -7.37 3.46
CA ARG A 61 5.88 -8.30 3.24
C ARG A 61 5.40 -9.71 2.88
N LYS A 62 4.28 -10.16 3.47
CA LYS A 62 3.65 -11.46 3.21
C LYS A 62 2.80 -11.52 1.93
N GLY A 63 2.84 -10.48 1.10
CA GLY A 63 2.12 -10.44 -0.19
C GLY A 63 0.88 -9.57 -0.20
N GLY A 64 0.51 -8.95 0.93
CA GLY A 64 -0.67 -8.11 1.06
C GLY A 64 -1.96 -8.91 1.28
N VAL A 65 -3.10 -8.26 1.05
CA VAL A 65 -4.43 -8.88 1.18
C VAL A 65 -4.94 -9.23 -0.21
N LEU A 66 -5.11 -10.52 -0.50
CA LEU A 66 -5.52 -11.01 -1.83
C LEU A 66 -4.62 -10.47 -2.97
N GLY A 67 -3.31 -10.29 -2.68
CA GLY A 67 -2.33 -9.74 -3.62
C GLY A 67 -2.26 -8.21 -3.67
N ALA A 68 -3.17 -7.49 -2.98
CA ALA A 68 -3.17 -6.03 -2.91
C ALA A 68 -2.34 -5.53 -1.73
N LYS A 69 -1.53 -4.48 -1.91
CA LYS A 69 -0.82 -3.83 -0.79
C LYS A 69 -1.77 -2.95 0.02
N LEU A 70 -1.59 -2.94 1.33
CA LEU A 70 -2.17 -1.93 2.20
C LEU A 70 -1.37 -0.63 2.07
N GLU A 71 -2.04 0.49 1.86
CA GLU A 71 -1.47 1.83 1.81
C GLU A 71 -2.02 2.64 2.97
N THR A 72 -1.15 3.25 3.77
CA THR A 72 -1.55 3.99 4.97
C THR A 72 -0.95 5.40 5.00
N SER A 73 -1.66 6.31 5.66
CA SER A 73 -1.26 7.70 5.94
C SER A 73 -1.75 8.07 7.33
N VAL A 74 -1.01 8.91 8.05
CA VAL A 74 -1.33 9.28 9.44
C VAL A 74 -1.90 10.69 9.47
N HIS A 75 -3.02 10.86 10.15
CA HIS A 75 -3.72 12.14 10.31
C HIS A 75 -4.00 12.40 11.79
N ASP A 76 -3.43 13.49 12.31
CA ASP A 76 -3.44 13.80 13.73
C ASP A 76 -4.73 14.51 14.17
N THR A 77 -5.41 13.95 15.17
CA THR A 77 -6.62 14.53 15.76
C THR A 77 -6.32 15.48 16.94
N GLN A 78 -5.07 15.54 17.42
CA GLN A 78 -4.62 16.43 18.49
C GLN A 78 -5.36 16.27 19.84
N THR A 79 -6.09 15.18 20.04
CA THR A 79 -7.04 15.03 21.18
C THR A 79 -8.12 16.13 21.18
N ASP A 80 -8.48 16.67 20.01
CA ASP A 80 -9.40 17.79 19.86
C ASP A 80 -10.62 17.41 19.00
N PRO A 81 -11.86 17.42 19.55
CA PRO A 81 -13.05 16.96 18.82
C PRO A 81 -13.34 17.72 17.50
N PRO A 82 -13.27 19.07 17.43
CA PRO A 82 -13.39 19.80 16.17
C PRO A 82 -12.35 19.38 15.12
N THR A 83 -11.09 19.22 15.52
CA THR A 83 -10.01 18.75 14.65
C THR A 83 -10.29 17.33 14.13
N SER A 84 -10.74 16.42 14.99
CA SER A 84 -11.14 15.05 14.60
C SER A 84 -12.19 15.04 13.49
N VAL A 85 -13.22 15.88 13.59
CA VAL A 85 -14.27 15.97 12.56
C VAL A 85 -13.71 16.49 11.24
N ALA A 86 -12.85 17.51 11.29
CA ALA A 86 -12.25 18.09 10.09
C ALA A 86 -11.31 17.09 9.37
N VAL A 87 -10.47 16.40 10.14
CA VAL A 87 -9.57 15.35 9.65
C VAL A 87 -10.37 14.20 9.02
N MET A 88 -11.38 13.69 9.72
CA MET A 88 -12.22 12.60 9.21
C MET A 88 -12.87 12.95 7.87
N ARG A 89 -13.42 14.17 7.73
CA ARG A 89 -14.00 14.64 6.47
C ARG A 89 -12.97 14.70 5.33
N ARG A 90 -11.75 15.16 5.62
CA ARG A 90 -10.67 15.19 4.62
C ARG A 90 -10.31 13.78 4.17
N VAL A 91 -10.15 12.85 5.12
CA VAL A 91 -9.78 11.46 4.84
C VAL A 91 -10.83 10.75 4.00
N LEU A 92 -12.12 10.99 4.25
CA LEU A 92 -13.22 10.41 3.48
C LEU A 92 -13.22 10.82 1.99
N ASN A 93 -12.69 12.01 1.65
CA ASN A 93 -12.63 12.46 0.26
C ASN A 93 -11.74 11.56 -0.61
N ASP A 94 -10.74 10.92 -0.01
CA ASP A 94 -9.83 10.00 -0.70
C ASP A 94 -10.42 8.60 -0.91
N LYS A 95 -11.69 8.41 -0.48
CA LYS A 95 -12.47 7.16 -0.57
C LYS A 95 -11.69 5.95 -0.05
N PRO A 96 -11.24 5.97 1.22
CA PRO A 96 -10.50 4.86 1.79
C PRO A 96 -11.39 3.62 1.88
N PHE A 97 -10.77 2.45 1.84
CA PHE A 97 -11.47 1.18 2.04
C PHE A 97 -11.94 1.04 3.50
N ALA A 98 -11.07 1.40 4.44
CA ALA A 98 -11.35 1.47 5.86
C ALA A 98 -10.52 2.60 6.47
N ILE A 99 -10.95 3.13 7.61
CA ILE A 99 -10.18 4.10 8.40
C ILE A 99 -9.84 3.41 9.71
N PHE A 100 -8.58 3.45 10.11
CA PHE A 100 -8.14 3.00 11.42
C PHE A 100 -8.05 4.21 12.33
N GLY A 101 -8.62 4.15 13.53
CA GLY A 101 -8.59 5.23 14.51
C GLY A 101 -9.33 4.86 15.77
#